data_AF-A0A5K0ZQU7-F1
#
_entry.id   AF-A0A5K0ZQU7-F1
#
_cell.length_a   1.000
_cell.length_b   1.000
_cell.length_c   1.000
_cell.angle_alpha   90.00
_cell.angle_beta   90.00
_cell.angle_gamma   90.00
#
_symmetry.space_group_name_H-M   'P 1'
#
loop_
_entity.id
_entity.type
_entity.pdbx_description
1 polymer ?
#
loop_
_entity_poly.entity_id
_entity_poly.type
_entity_poly.pdbx_seq_one_letter_code
_entity_poly.pdbx_strand_id
1 'polypeptide(L)' 'GGSGYVRALRFQNIQMNNVSNPIIIDQFYCDSKTPCKNQ' A
#
# COMPACT_ATOMS: atom_id res chain seq x y z
N GLY A 1 7.84 3.02 -11.00
CA GLY A 1 8.25 3.79 -9.82
C GLY A 1 9.76 3.73 -9.64
N GLY A 2 10.23 3.98 -8.42
CA GLY A 2 11.62 3.76 -8.01
C GLY A 2 11.81 2.39 -7.35
N SER A 3 13.06 1.97 -7.13
CA SER A 3 13.42 0.72 -6.44
C SER A 3 13.89 1.02 -5.02
N GLY A 4 13.43 0.23 -4.05
CA GLY A 4 13.77 0.39 -2.64
C GLY A 4 13.07 -0.63 -1.77
N TYR A 5 13.37 -0.62 -0.47
CA TYR A 5 12.71 -1.48 0.51
C TYR A 5 12.46 -0.71 1.80
N VAL A 6 11.39 -1.07 2.49
CA VAL A 6 11.04 -0.58 3.83
C VAL A 6 11.04 -1.74 4.83
N ARG A 7 11.49 -1.49 6.06
CA ARG A 7 11.57 -2.47 7.16
C ARG A 7 11.19 -1.78 8.48
N ALA A 8 10.89 -2.59 9.50
CA ALA A 8 10.50 -2.12 10.83
C ALA A 8 9.22 -1.25 10.86
N LEU A 9 8.26 -1.58 10.01
CA LEU A 9 6.93 -0.96 10.05
C LEU A 9 6.14 -1.50 11.25
N ARG A 10 5.52 -0.60 12.02
CA ARG A 10 4.69 -0.97 13.16
C ARG A 10 3.36 -0.25 13.09
N PHE A 11 2.29 -1.03 12.92
CA PHE A 11 0.91 -0.57 13.05
C PHE A 11 0.45 -0.93 14.46
N GLN A 12 0.08 0.05 15.28
CA GLN A 12 -0.33 -0.20 16.67
C GLN A 12 -1.53 0.66 17.06
N ASN A 13 -2.39 0.10 17.91
CA ASN A 13 -3.57 0.77 18.48
C ASN A 13 -4.51 1.36 17.41
N ILE A 14 -4.65 0.69 16.26
CA ILE A 14 -5.53 1.15 15.18
C ILE A 14 -6.91 0.52 15.37
N GLN A 15 -7.92 1.36 15.57
CA GLN A 15 -9.33 0.95 15.58
C GLN A 15 -9.91 1.14 14.18
N MET A 16 -10.56 0.11 13.65
CA MET A 16 -11.21 0.14 12.34
C MET A 16 -12.64 -0.36 12.49
N ASN A 17 -13.61 0.52 12.24
CA ASN A 17 -15.03 0.23 12.42
C ASN A 17 -15.71 0.19 11.04
N ASN A 18 -16.34 -0.94 10.70
CA ASN A 18 -17.10 -1.13 9.47
C ASN A 18 -16.31 -0.81 8.17
N VAL A 19 -15.06 -1.28 8.07
CA VAL A 19 -14.20 -1.03 6.91
C VAL A 19 -14.00 -2.32 6.12
N SER A 20 -14.15 -2.27 4.79
CA SER A 20 -13.93 -3.45 3.92
C SER A 20 -12.46 -3.82 3.77
N ASN A 21 -11.57 -2.83 3.75
CA ASN A 21 -10.13 -3.02 3.59
C ASN A 21 -9.37 -2.17 4.61
N PRO A 22 -9.22 -2.67 5.85
CA PRO A 22 -8.62 -1.93 6.95
C PRO A 22 -7.19 -1.43 6.69
N ILE A 23 -6.33 -2.28 6.13
CA ILE A 23 -4.96 -1.93 5.73
C ILE A 23 -4.70 -2.55 4.36
N ILE A 24 -4.26 -1.73 3.41
CA ILE A 24 -3.83 -2.16 2.08
C ILE A 24 -2.36 -1.81 1.92
N ILE A 25 -1.56 -2.79 1.54
CA ILE A 25 -0.17 -2.60 1.10
C ILE A 25 -0.13 -3.04 -0.36
N ASP A 26 -0.13 -2.08 -1.27
CA ASP A 26 -0.14 -2.32 -2.70
C ASP A 26 1.20 -1.88 -3.31
N GLN A 27 2.04 -2.87 -3.61
CA GLN A 27 3.35 -2.65 -4.24
C GLN A 27 3.23 -2.34 -5.75
N PHE A 28 2.04 -2.52 -6.32
CA PHE A 28 1.71 -2.28 -7.73
C PHE A 28 0.78 -1.08 -7.90
N TYR A 29 0.67 -0.23 -6.88
CA TYR A 29 -0.14 0.98 -6.95
C TYR A 29 0.30 1.83 -8.15
N CYS A 30 -0.67 2.13 -9.00
CA CYS A 30 -0.52 2.95 -10.19
C CYS A 30 -1.69 3.93 -10.23
N ASP A 31 -1.38 5.22 -10.07
CA ASP A 31 -2.32 6.33 -10.15
C ASP A 31 -2.43 6.93 -11.55
N SER A 32 -1.64 6.43 -12.50
CA SER A 32 -1.69 6.82 -13.91
C SER A 32 -2.95 6.29 -14.61
N LYS A 33 -3.51 7.09 -15.53
CA LYS A 33 -4.59 6.67 -16.42
C LYS A 33 -4.15 5.56 -17.38
N THR A 34 -2.86 5.47 -17.67
CA THR A 34 -2.26 4.39 -18.44
C THR A 34 -1.67 3.35 -17.48
N PRO A 35 -1.86 2.04 -17.74
CA PRO A 35 -1.31 1.00 -16.87
C PRO A 35 0.20 1.14 -16.70
N CYS A 36 0.64 1.21 -15.45
CA CYS A 36 2.06 1.18 -15.11
C CYS A 36 2.61 -0.23 -15.37
N LYS A 37 3.87 -0.32 -15.82
CA LYS A 37 4.58 -1.58 -15.71
C LYS A 37 4.94 -1.82 -14.26
N ASN A 38 4.58 -2.99 -13.75
CA ASN A 38 5.09 -3.47 -12.46
C ASN A 38 6.61 -3.56 -12.53
N GLN A 39 7.26 -3.27 -11.40
CA GLN A 39 8.72 -3.32 -11.24
C GLN A 39 9.16 -4.55 -10.47
#